data_AF-A0A7H9B878-F1
#
_entry.id   AF-A0A7H9B878-F1
#
_cell.length_a   1.000
_cell.length_b   1.000
_cell.length_c   1.000
_cell.angle_alpha   90.00
_cell.angle_beta   90.00
_cell.angle_gamma   90.00
#
_symmetry.space_group_name_H-M   'P 1'
#
loop_
_entity.id
_entity.type
_entity.pdbx_description
1 polymer ?
#
loop_
_entity_poly.entity_id
_entity_poly.type
_entity_poly.pdbx_seq_one_letter_code
_entity_poly.pdbx_strand_id
1 'polypeptide(L)'
;MRHVISKISPLVGARTQCSQKTVVLANRVLRRSIYTKEKQNVRSLEDLAKLQSLDGVDPELIKKLINERTSELNIKDELEMLKNFNKEDALSRESPLKRFTRPLWIFMLMSSTVYLFAHFIWWDLEYDERDIELATQVEKLEEELQTIIKNKSSIPLKRSNDNKTNSVSWYKRWFW
;
A
#
# COMPACT_ATOMS: atom_id res chain seq x y z
N MET A 1 41.03 18.99 76.18
CA MET A 1 41.47 20.20 76.91
C MET A 1 40.27 20.78 77.63
N ARG A 2 40.40 20.95 78.94
CA ARG A 2 39.71 21.94 79.81
C ARG A 2 38.19 21.78 79.91
N HIS A 3 37.72 21.21 81.03
CA HIS A 3 37.31 21.95 82.25
C HIS A 3 35.84 22.40 82.15
N VAL A 4 34.99 22.41 83.18
CA VAL A 4 35.00 21.88 84.56
C VAL A 4 33.60 22.28 85.09
N ILE A 5 32.93 21.33 85.77
CA ILE A 5 32.33 21.52 87.11
C ILE A 5 31.17 22.53 87.27
N SER A 6 30.03 21.93 87.68
CA SER A 6 29.16 22.37 88.78
C SER A 6 28.18 23.52 88.51
N LYS A 7 27.07 23.72 89.22
CA LYS A 7 26.56 23.27 90.54
C LYS A 7 25.14 23.89 90.57
N ILE A 8 24.07 23.25 91.02
CA ILE A 8 23.53 23.33 92.39
C ILE A 8 22.08 22.79 92.30
N SER A 9 21.80 21.71 93.01
CA SER A 9 20.46 21.45 93.60
C SER A 9 20.40 22.21 94.94
N PRO A 10 19.23 22.65 95.45
CA PRO A 10 18.32 21.73 96.18
C PRO A 10 16.82 22.03 95.91
N LEU A 11 15.92 21.05 95.93
CA LEU A 11 15.22 20.49 97.10
C LEU A 11 14.58 21.55 98.02
N VAL A 12 13.23 21.54 98.07
CA VAL A 12 12.26 21.90 99.14
C VAL A 12 10.97 22.26 98.40
N GLY A 13 9.78 21.74 98.67
CA GLY A 13 9.25 20.95 99.76
C GLY A 13 7.74 21.24 99.84
N ALA A 14 6.97 20.20 100.16
CA ALA A 14 5.61 20.21 100.73
C ALA A 14 4.46 20.85 99.89
N ARG A 15 3.52 20.05 99.36
CA ARG A 15 2.35 19.44 100.05
C ARG A 15 1.22 20.47 100.24
N THR A 16 0.10 20.30 99.54
CA THR A 16 -1.26 20.26 100.10
C THR A 16 -2.31 19.99 99.02
N GLN A 17 -3.41 19.41 99.48
CA GLN A 17 -4.49 18.78 98.73
C GLN A 17 -5.49 19.78 98.14
N CYS A 18 -6.38 19.22 97.31
CA CYS A 18 -7.79 19.62 97.19
C CYS A 18 -8.06 20.95 96.46
N SER A 19 -8.64 20.87 95.26
CA SER A 19 -10.04 21.28 95.09
C SER A 19 -10.53 20.98 93.68
N GLN A 20 -11.79 20.59 93.62
CA GLN A 20 -12.54 20.20 92.45
C GLN A 20 -12.97 21.43 91.62
N LYS A 21 -13.10 21.19 90.31
CA LYS A 21 -14.00 21.85 89.34
C LYS A 21 -13.68 23.29 88.93
N THR A 22 -13.89 23.51 87.63
CA THR A 22 -13.74 24.76 86.84
C THR A 22 -12.28 25.08 86.56
N VAL A 23 -11.77 25.10 85.33
CA VAL A 23 -12.22 25.92 84.20
C VAL A 23 -11.99 25.14 82.90
N VAL A 24 -13.09 24.64 82.34
CA VAL A 24 -13.27 24.46 80.89
C VAL A 24 -13.00 25.84 80.26
N LEU A 25 -12.28 25.88 79.11
CA LEU A 25 -11.97 27.07 78.27
C LEU A 25 -10.54 27.62 78.39
N ALA A 26 -9.51 26.92 77.92
CA ALA A 26 -8.24 27.60 77.58
C ALA A 26 -7.25 26.87 76.63
N ASN A 27 -7.49 25.64 76.16
CA ASN A 27 -6.48 24.92 75.33
C ASN A 27 -7.06 24.26 74.07
N ARG A 28 -8.10 24.86 73.46
CA ARG A 28 -8.65 24.42 72.16
C ARG A 28 -8.23 25.30 70.98
N VAL A 29 -7.31 26.25 71.17
CA VAL A 29 -6.94 27.21 70.13
C VAL A 29 -5.45 27.09 69.85
N LEU A 30 -5.06 26.08 69.06
CA LEU A 30 -3.86 26.06 68.19
C LEU A 30 -3.78 24.76 67.36
N ARG A 31 -4.89 24.42 66.68
CA ARG A 31 -4.90 23.50 65.52
C ARG A 31 -5.74 24.11 64.39
N ARG A 32 -5.44 25.34 64.00
CA ARG A 32 -5.99 25.96 62.79
C ARG A 32 -4.87 26.80 62.17
N SER A 33 -4.69 26.68 60.85
CA SER A 33 -3.49 27.05 60.08
C SER A 33 -2.49 25.89 60.11
N ILE A 34 -2.44 24.97 59.12
CA ILE A 34 -2.31 25.19 57.68
C ILE A 34 -3.17 24.14 56.96
N TYR A 35 -4.25 24.58 56.31
CA TYR A 35 -4.87 23.85 55.22
C TYR A 35 -5.21 24.90 54.17
N THR A 36 -4.18 25.41 53.50
CA THR A 36 -4.37 26.06 52.21
C THR A 36 -4.89 24.97 51.30
N LYS A 37 -6.23 24.94 51.15
CA LYS A 37 -6.97 24.10 50.22
C LYS A 37 -6.47 24.47 48.83
N GLU A 38 -5.46 23.75 48.36
CA GLU A 38 -5.00 23.80 46.98
C GLU A 38 -6.24 23.49 46.14
N LYS A 39 -6.75 24.48 45.40
CA LYS A 39 -7.83 24.26 44.45
C LYS A 39 -7.27 23.33 43.39
N GLN A 40 -7.50 22.02 43.55
CA GLN A 40 -7.10 21.02 42.57
C GLN A 40 -7.78 21.41 41.25
N ASN A 41 -6.97 21.76 40.26
CA ASN A 41 -7.42 22.23 38.96
C ASN A 41 -7.83 21.00 38.14
N VAL A 42 -9.07 20.55 38.36
CA VAL A 42 -9.63 19.43 37.61
C VAL A 42 -10.01 19.92 36.22
N ARG A 43 -9.35 19.39 35.19
CA ARG A 43 -9.64 19.70 33.78
C ARG A 43 -10.34 18.57 33.02
N SER A 44 -10.27 17.33 33.49
CA SER A 44 -10.86 16.19 32.80
C SER A 44 -11.52 15.17 33.76
N LEU A 45 -12.39 14.31 33.21
CA LEU A 45 -12.99 13.20 33.97
C LEU A 45 -11.95 12.20 34.47
N GLU A 46 -10.86 11.99 33.72
CA GLU A 46 -9.75 11.14 34.17
C GLU A 46 -9.02 11.73 35.38
N ASP A 47 -8.98 13.05 35.51
CA ASP A 47 -8.40 13.72 36.67
C ASP A 47 -9.33 13.66 37.88
N LEU A 48 -10.66 13.63 37.69
CA LEU A 48 -11.62 13.32 38.76
C LEU A 48 -11.44 11.90 39.30
N ALA A 49 -11.16 10.93 38.42
CA ALA A 49 -10.97 9.52 38.80
C ALA A 49 -9.69 9.27 39.61
N LYS A 50 -8.69 10.16 39.51
CA LYS A 50 -7.42 10.07 40.25
C LYS A 50 -7.48 10.70 41.65
N LEU A 51 -8.56 11.43 41.98
CA LEU A 51 -8.71 12.05 43.29
C LEU A 51 -9.12 11.02 44.35
N GLN A 52 -8.42 11.00 45.49
CA GLN A 52 -8.73 10.14 46.63
C GLN A 52 -10.03 10.55 47.37
N SER A 53 -10.46 11.80 47.21
CA SER A 53 -11.72 12.33 47.77
C SER A 53 -12.33 13.41 46.89
N LEU A 54 -13.65 13.37 46.68
CA LEU A 54 -14.42 14.40 45.95
C LEU A 54 -14.68 15.69 46.75
N ASP A 55 -14.22 15.77 48.00
CA ASP A 55 -14.56 16.83 48.96
C ASP A 55 -13.81 18.15 48.65
N GLY A 56 -14.24 18.82 47.59
CA GLY A 56 -13.61 20.05 47.09
C GLY A 56 -13.88 20.38 45.62
N VAL A 57 -14.52 19.47 44.87
CA VAL A 57 -14.89 19.71 43.47
C VAL A 57 -16.36 20.16 43.39
N ASP A 58 -16.61 21.19 42.60
CA ASP A 58 -17.96 21.69 42.33
C ASP A 58 -18.80 20.63 41.57
N PRO A 59 -19.97 20.21 42.07
CA PRO A 59 -20.84 19.26 41.37
C PRO A 59 -21.28 19.75 39.98
N GLU A 60 -21.34 21.06 39.74
CA GLU A 60 -21.66 21.60 38.42
C GLU A 60 -20.56 21.34 37.40
N LEU A 61 -19.29 21.39 37.84
CA LEU A 61 -18.13 21.08 36.99
C LEU A 61 -18.12 19.60 36.59
N ILE A 62 -18.45 18.71 37.53
CA ILE A 62 -18.56 17.27 37.26
C ILE A 62 -19.66 17.02 36.23
N LYS A 63 -20.84 17.62 36.38
CA LYS A 63 -21.93 17.50 35.41
C LYS A 63 -21.52 18.00 34.02
N LYS A 64 -20.81 19.13 33.95
CA LYS A 64 -20.31 19.67 32.68
C LYS A 64 -19.32 18.71 32.00
N LEU A 65 -18.36 18.19 32.77
CA LEU A 65 -17.35 17.25 32.28
C LEU A 65 -17.97 15.92 31.81
N ILE A 66 -18.95 15.41 32.53
CA ILE A 66 -19.73 14.23 32.11
C ILE A 66 -20.45 14.50 30.81
N ASN A 67 -21.17 15.61 30.71
CA ASN A 67 -21.93 15.94 29.51
C ASN A 67 -21.02 16.14 28.28
N GLU A 68 -19.86 16.77 28.48
CA GLU A 68 -18.84 16.92 27.44
C GLU A 68 -18.34 15.56 26.94
N ARG A 69 -17.95 14.64 27.85
CA ARG A 69 -17.51 13.29 27.43
C ARG A 69 -18.61 12.44 26.83
N THR A 70 -19.84 12.55 27.31
CA THR A 70 -20.99 11.88 26.69
C THR A 70 -21.22 12.40 25.27
N SER A 71 -21.09 13.72 25.05
CA SER A 71 -21.20 14.29 23.69
C SER A 71 -20.07 13.84 22.76
N GLU A 72 -18.82 13.76 23.27
CA GLU A 72 -17.70 13.23 22.50
C GLU A 72 -17.90 11.77 22.08
N LEU A 73 -18.42 10.93 22.99
CA LEU A 73 -18.71 9.54 22.70
C LEU A 73 -19.81 9.41 21.66
N ASN A 74 -20.89 10.18 21.79
CA ASN A 74 -21.97 10.18 20.80
C ASN A 74 -21.48 10.58 19.40
N ILE A 75 -20.62 11.61 19.32
CA ILE A 75 -20.02 12.04 18.04
C ILE A 75 -19.12 10.93 17.45
N LYS A 76 -18.37 10.20 18.29
CA LYS A 76 -17.55 9.07 17.83
C LYS A 76 -18.40 7.92 17.31
N ASP A 77 -19.48 7.59 17.99
CA ASP A 77 -20.42 6.54 17.58
C ASP A 77 -21.10 6.90 16.25
N GLU A 78 -21.54 8.16 16.11
CA GLU A 78 -22.10 8.67 14.85
C GLU A 78 -21.08 8.62 13.70
N LEU A 79 -19.82 9.02 13.95
CA LEU A 79 -18.74 8.94 12.96
C LEU A 79 -18.41 7.49 12.57
N GLU A 80 -18.43 6.56 13.52
CA GLU A 80 -18.21 5.15 13.25
C GLU A 80 -19.34 4.57 12.39
N MET A 81 -20.59 4.92 12.71
CA MET A 81 -21.76 4.55 11.93
C MET A 81 -21.66 5.05 10.48
N LEU A 82 -21.31 6.31 10.27
CA LEU A 82 -21.12 6.90 8.94
C LEU A 82 -19.97 6.23 8.18
N LYS A 83 -18.88 5.89 8.87
CA LYS A 83 -17.74 5.18 8.28
C LYS A 83 -18.13 3.78 7.82
N ASN A 84 -18.95 3.07 8.60
CA ASN A 84 -19.43 1.74 8.23
C ASN A 84 -20.41 1.80 7.04
N PHE A 85 -21.34 2.77 7.05
CA PHE A 85 -22.20 3.03 5.89
C PHE A 85 -21.40 3.32 4.62
N ASN A 86 -20.34 4.13 4.69
CA ASN A 86 -19.52 4.44 3.52
C ASN A 86 -18.75 3.21 3.00
N LYS A 87 -18.31 2.30 3.87
CA LYS A 87 -17.68 1.04 3.45
C LYS A 87 -18.69 0.11 2.77
N GLU A 88 -19.90 -0.01 3.32
CA GLU A 88 -20.98 -0.81 2.74
C GLU A 88 -21.43 -0.24 1.39
N ASP A 89 -21.54 1.09 1.29
CA ASP A 89 -21.76 1.80 0.04
C ASP A 89 -20.62 1.58 -0.95
N ALA A 90 -19.36 1.60 -0.52
CA ALA A 90 -18.23 1.33 -1.40
C ALA A 90 -18.27 -0.10 -1.96
N LEU A 91 -18.62 -1.08 -1.12
CA LEU A 91 -18.77 -2.49 -1.50
C LEU A 91 -19.99 -2.72 -2.41
N SER A 92 -21.10 -2.03 -2.17
CA SER A 92 -22.32 -2.12 -2.99
C SER A 92 -22.20 -1.32 -4.30
N ARG A 93 -21.46 -0.21 -4.29
CA ARG A 93 -21.09 0.61 -5.45
C ARG A 93 -19.85 0.09 -6.18
N GLU A 94 -19.26 -1.04 -5.78
CA GLU A 94 -18.38 -1.80 -6.68
C GLU A 94 -19.20 -2.24 -7.88
N SER A 95 -19.29 -1.34 -8.85
CA SER A 95 -20.14 -1.45 -10.02
C SER A 95 -19.99 -2.83 -10.64
N PRO A 96 -21.09 -3.54 -10.96
CA PRO A 96 -21.02 -4.88 -11.53
C PRO A 96 -20.19 -4.90 -12.82
N LEU A 97 -20.14 -3.77 -13.54
CA LEU A 97 -19.34 -3.55 -14.75
C LEU A 97 -17.82 -3.72 -14.52
N LYS A 98 -17.29 -3.30 -13.37
CA LYS A 98 -15.85 -3.42 -13.07
C LYS A 98 -15.44 -4.88 -12.93
N ARG A 99 -16.35 -5.77 -12.51
CA ARG A 99 -16.11 -7.22 -12.41
C ARG A 99 -15.95 -7.89 -13.79
N PHE A 100 -16.52 -7.31 -14.85
CA PHE A 100 -16.43 -7.86 -16.21
C PHE A 100 -15.22 -7.36 -17.00
N THR A 101 -14.58 -6.26 -16.58
CA THR A 101 -13.41 -5.73 -17.30
C THR A 101 -12.23 -6.70 -17.28
N ARG A 102 -11.91 -7.31 -16.13
CA ARG A 102 -10.82 -8.29 -16.00
C ARG A 102 -10.95 -9.50 -16.94
N PRO A 103 -12.07 -10.25 -16.95
CA PRO A 103 -12.23 -11.36 -17.88
C PRO A 103 -12.31 -10.91 -19.34
N LEU A 104 -12.82 -9.70 -19.63
CA LEU A 104 -12.86 -9.16 -21.00
C LEU A 104 -11.45 -8.93 -21.57
N TRP A 105 -10.52 -8.42 -20.77
CA TRP A 105 -9.11 -8.31 -21.16
C TRP A 105 -8.48 -9.68 -21.43
N ILE A 106 -8.76 -10.67 -20.58
CA ILE A 106 -8.28 -12.04 -20.79
C ILE A 106 -8.83 -12.61 -22.10
N PHE A 107 -10.11 -12.41 -22.39
CA PHE A 107 -10.75 -12.93 -23.60
C PHE A 107 -10.19 -12.25 -24.84
N MET A 108 -9.98 -10.93 -24.80
CA MET A 108 -9.40 -10.18 -25.91
C MET A 108 -7.96 -10.61 -26.21
N LEU A 109 -7.15 -10.85 -25.16
CA LEU A 109 -5.79 -11.36 -25.33
C LEU A 109 -5.79 -12.78 -25.91
N MET A 110 -6.64 -13.65 -25.38
CA MET A 110 -6.77 -15.03 -25.87
C MET A 110 -7.23 -15.05 -27.33
N SER A 111 -8.23 -14.25 -27.70
CA SER A 111 -8.71 -14.20 -29.09
C SER A 111 -7.64 -13.65 -30.04
N SER A 112 -6.87 -12.64 -29.63
CA SER A 112 -5.75 -12.11 -30.40
C SER A 112 -4.65 -13.15 -30.61
N THR A 113 -4.28 -13.89 -29.56
CA THR A 113 -3.26 -14.95 -29.68
C THR A 113 -3.73 -16.08 -30.59
N VAL A 114 -4.96 -16.56 -30.43
CA VAL A 114 -5.52 -17.63 -31.27
C VAL A 114 -5.59 -17.19 -32.74
N TYR A 115 -6.02 -15.95 -33.01
CA TYR A 115 -6.04 -15.41 -34.36
C TYR A 115 -4.64 -15.38 -34.98
N LEU A 116 -3.65 -14.88 -34.23
CA LEU A 116 -2.26 -14.86 -34.70
C LEU A 116 -1.71 -16.26 -34.96
N PHE A 117 -1.96 -17.22 -34.06
CA PHE A 117 -1.52 -18.61 -34.24
C PHE A 117 -2.17 -19.26 -35.46
N ALA A 118 -3.48 -19.10 -35.61
CA ALA A 118 -4.20 -19.64 -36.77
C ALA A 118 -3.70 -19.01 -38.07
N HIS A 119 -3.46 -17.70 -38.09
CA HIS A 119 -2.94 -17.01 -39.25
C HIS A 119 -1.49 -17.39 -39.56
N PHE A 120 -0.67 -17.62 -38.53
CA PHE A 120 0.70 -18.09 -38.68
C PHE A 120 0.74 -19.48 -39.30
N ILE A 121 -0.08 -20.42 -38.81
CA ILE A 121 -0.19 -21.77 -39.37
C ILE A 121 -0.70 -21.72 -40.82
N TRP A 122 -1.67 -20.85 -41.10
CA TRP A 122 -2.16 -20.66 -42.46
C TRP A 122 -1.04 -20.19 -43.40
N TRP A 123 -0.25 -19.21 -42.96
CA TRP A 123 0.86 -18.71 -43.75
C TRP A 123 1.90 -19.79 -44.02
N ASP A 124 2.25 -20.58 -42.99
CA ASP A 124 3.23 -21.66 -43.08
C ASP A 124 2.80 -22.69 -44.13
N LEU A 125 1.53 -23.11 -44.10
CA LEU A 125 0.96 -24.03 -45.09
C LEU A 125 0.96 -23.46 -46.51
N GLU A 126 0.58 -22.19 -46.67
CA GLU A 126 0.59 -21.52 -47.98
C GLU A 126 2.03 -21.40 -48.52
N TYR A 127 2.99 -21.14 -47.64
CA TYR A 127 4.40 -21.04 -48.01
C TYR A 127 4.95 -22.39 -48.46
N ASP A 128 4.65 -23.46 -47.73
CA ASP A 128 5.02 -24.83 -48.11
C ASP A 128 4.44 -25.23 -49.47
N GLU A 129 3.17 -24.92 -49.74
CA GLU A 129 2.55 -25.20 -51.04
C GLU A 129 3.22 -24.43 -52.18
N ARG A 130 3.54 -23.15 -51.95
CA ARG A 130 4.22 -22.30 -52.94
C ARG A 130 5.66 -22.76 -53.19
N ASP A 131 6.38 -23.19 -52.17
CA ASP A 131 7.73 -23.71 -52.29
C ASP A 131 7.75 -25.01 -53.11
N ILE A 132 6.79 -25.91 -52.87
CA ILE A 132 6.62 -27.13 -53.66
C ILE A 132 6.30 -26.77 -55.12
N GLU A 133 5.38 -25.85 -55.36
CA GLU A 133 5.03 -25.43 -56.72
C GLU A 133 6.24 -24.85 -57.46
N LEU A 134 7.01 -23.96 -56.83
CA LEU A 134 8.21 -23.39 -57.42
C LEU A 134 9.28 -24.45 -57.69
N ALA A 135 9.49 -25.40 -56.76
CA ALA A 135 10.42 -26.50 -56.96
C ALA A 135 10.05 -27.34 -58.19
N THR A 136 8.76 -27.66 -58.37
CA THR A 136 8.30 -28.41 -59.55
C THR A 136 8.47 -27.61 -60.86
N GLN A 137 8.27 -26.29 -60.82
CA GLN A 137 8.50 -25.44 -61.98
C GLN A 137 9.98 -25.38 -62.36
N VAL A 138 10.87 -25.26 -61.37
CA VAL A 138 12.33 -25.29 -61.57
C VAL A 138 12.75 -26.64 -62.15
N GLU A 139 12.30 -27.75 -61.58
CA GLU A 139 12.62 -29.09 -62.08
C GLU A 139 12.17 -29.26 -63.54
N LYS A 140 10.95 -28.84 -63.87
CA LYS A 140 10.45 -28.86 -65.25
C LYS A 140 11.30 -28.01 -66.20
N LEU A 141 11.68 -26.80 -65.78
CA LEU A 141 12.55 -25.91 -66.57
C LEU A 141 13.96 -26.52 -66.75
N GLU A 142 14.48 -27.19 -65.73
CA GLU A 142 15.76 -27.91 -65.81
C GLU A 142 15.68 -29.10 -66.78
N GLU A 143 14.59 -29.86 -66.76
CA GLU A 143 14.35 -30.93 -67.73
C GLU A 143 14.22 -30.38 -69.16
N GLU A 144 13.48 -29.30 -69.37
CA GLU A 144 13.38 -28.60 -70.66
C GLU A 144 14.77 -28.13 -71.13
N LEU A 145 15.59 -27.55 -70.24
CA LEU A 145 16.95 -27.16 -70.57
C LEU A 145 17.82 -28.36 -70.94
N GLN A 146 17.75 -29.44 -70.16
CA GLN A 146 18.51 -30.67 -70.41
C GLN A 146 18.11 -31.32 -71.74
N THR A 147 16.82 -31.34 -72.07
CA THR A 147 16.34 -31.88 -73.35
C THR A 147 16.83 -31.03 -74.52
N ILE A 148 16.81 -29.69 -74.41
CA ILE A 148 17.37 -28.80 -75.43
C ILE A 148 18.88 -29.02 -75.60
N ILE A 149 19.63 -29.15 -74.50
CA ILE A 149 21.08 -29.43 -74.54
C ILE A 149 21.36 -30.77 -75.21
N LYS A 150 20.63 -31.83 -74.81
CA LYS A 150 20.75 -33.16 -75.42
C LYS A 150 20.45 -33.11 -76.92
N ASN A 151 19.36 -32.47 -77.31
CA ASN A 151 18.97 -32.29 -78.72
C ASN A 151 20.00 -31.47 -79.52
N LYS A 152 20.65 -30.48 -78.91
CA LYS A 152 21.72 -29.71 -79.55
C LYS A 152 23.02 -30.51 -79.67
N SER A 153 23.32 -31.36 -78.69
CA SER A 153 24.52 -32.22 -78.69
C SER A 153 24.43 -33.42 -79.64
N SER A 154 23.21 -33.89 -79.94
CA SER A 154 22.94 -34.99 -80.88
C SER A 154 22.91 -34.54 -82.34
N ILE A 155 22.93 -33.22 -82.62
CA ILE A 155 23.22 -32.69 -83.95
C ILE A 155 24.74 -32.78 -84.14
N PRO A 156 25.26 -33.67 -85.03
CA PRO A 156 26.68 -33.70 -85.30
C PRO A 156 27.08 -32.31 -85.81
N LEU A 157 28.05 -31.68 -85.14
CA LEU A 157 28.71 -30.47 -85.59
C LEU A 157 29.30 -30.71 -86.97
N LYS A 158 28.50 -30.47 -88.01
CA LYS A 158 29.01 -30.21 -89.35
C LYS A 158 29.77 -28.91 -89.22
N ARG A 159 31.08 -29.04 -89.04
CA ARG A 159 32.08 -27.98 -88.90
C ARG A 159 32.03 -27.12 -90.16
N SER A 160 31.05 -26.22 -90.24
CA SER A 160 30.94 -25.22 -91.29
C SER A 160 31.96 -24.14 -90.96
N ASN A 161 33.10 -24.30 -91.59
CA ASN A 161 34.12 -23.27 -91.74
C ASN A 161 33.48 -22.10 -92.49
N ASP A 162 33.02 -21.06 -91.80
CA ASP A 162 32.78 -19.76 -92.44
C ASP A 162 32.75 -18.58 -91.44
N ASN A 163 33.74 -17.72 -91.62
CA ASN A 163 33.71 -16.25 -91.52
C ASN A 163 33.33 -15.60 -90.18
N LYS A 164 34.38 -15.47 -89.38
CA LYS A 164 34.63 -14.47 -88.33
C LYS A 164 34.18 -13.06 -88.78
N THR A 165 32.97 -12.65 -88.39
CA THR A 165 32.60 -11.23 -88.36
C THR A 165 32.21 -10.85 -86.94
N ASN A 166 32.86 -9.79 -86.46
CA ASN A 166 32.75 -9.25 -85.11
C ASN A 166 31.34 -8.73 -84.85
N SER A 167 30.42 -9.59 -84.37
CA SER A 167 29.21 -9.11 -83.72
C SER A 167 29.53 -8.85 -82.25
N VAL A 168 29.75 -7.58 -81.92
CA VAL A 168 29.87 -7.17 -80.53
C VAL A 168 28.56 -7.55 -79.83
N SER A 169 28.70 -8.35 -78.78
CA SER A 169 27.58 -8.93 -78.07
C SER A 169 26.74 -7.86 -77.35
N TRP A 170 25.43 -7.94 -77.57
CA TRP A 170 24.44 -6.92 -77.21
C TRP A 170 24.42 -6.55 -75.70
N TYR A 171 24.87 -7.44 -74.83
CA TYR A 171 24.93 -7.22 -73.37
C TYR A 171 26.01 -6.20 -72.94
N LYS A 172 26.95 -5.83 -73.82
CA LYS A 172 27.97 -4.81 -73.51
C LYS A 172 27.46 -3.36 -73.61
N ARG A 173 26.23 -3.13 -74.11
CA ARG A 173 25.64 -1.78 -74.25
C ARG A 173 25.06 -1.18 -72.97
N TRP A 174 24.91 -1.97 -71.90
CA TRP A 174 24.24 -1.52 -70.67
C TRP A 174 25.20 -1.09 -69.54
N PHE A 175 26.51 -1.26 -69.74
CA PHE A 175 27.54 -0.97 -68.73
C PHE A 175 28.48 0.18 -69.15
N TRP A 176 28.00 1.10 -69.99
CA TRP A 176 28.69 2.35 -70.32
C TRP A 176 27.72 3.52 -70.38
#